data_AF-A0A8H3QQW0-F1
#
_entry.id   AF-A0A8H3QQW0-F1
#
_cell.length_a   1.000
_cell.length_b   1.000
_cell.length_c   1.000
_cell.angle_alpha   90.00
_cell.angle_beta   90.00
_cell.angle_gamma   90.00
#
_symmetry.space_group_name_H-M   'P 1'
#
loop_
_entity.id
_entity.type
_entity.pdbx_description
1 polymer ?
#
loop_
_entity_poly.entity_id
_entity_poly.type
_entity_poly.pdbx_seq_one_letter_code
_entity_poly.pdbx_strand_id
1 'polypeptide(L)'
;MHTDNLLDLLPPEIISFILKYLPKQELKNSRSINNIWEREANLEWRKRMEFLFGGIVQGNYTVKEFYSKLKECNLSKDYPEWLLKNLFFEGLSPENKIKILMGGLQELGLDEIVERLSPGH
;
A
#
# COMPACT_ATOMS: atom_id res chain seq x y z
N MET A 1 28.24 25.76 -18.31
CA MET A 1 27.84 24.74 -17.31
C MET A 1 26.37 24.46 -17.55
N HIS A 2 26.02 23.26 -18.00
CA HIS A 2 24.64 22.80 -17.95
C HIS A 2 24.41 22.35 -16.50
N THR A 3 23.54 23.04 -15.77
CA THR A 3 23.08 22.57 -14.46
C THR A 3 21.98 21.57 -14.72
N ASP A 4 22.34 20.30 -14.81
CA ASP A 4 21.36 19.22 -14.85
C ASP A 4 20.52 19.27 -13.57
N ASN A 5 19.20 19.21 -13.71
CA ASN A 5 18.32 19.11 -12.56
C ASN A 5 18.55 17.74 -11.90
N LEU A 6 18.80 17.72 -10.59
CA LEU A 6 19.04 16.48 -9.85
C LEU A 6 17.91 15.46 -10.02
N LEU A 7 16.67 15.92 -10.19
CA LEU A 7 15.51 15.06 -10.41
C LEU A 7 15.55 14.31 -11.74
N ASP A 8 16.27 14.83 -12.75
CA ASP A 8 16.43 14.19 -14.06
C ASP A 8 17.48 13.07 -14.03
N LEU A 9 18.35 13.06 -13.02
CA LEU A 9 19.44 12.09 -12.87
C LEU A 9 19.07 10.89 -11.99
N LEU A 10 17.88 10.90 -11.36
CA LEU A 10 17.47 9.81 -10.49
C LEU A 10 17.12 8.56 -11.30
N PRO A 11 17.62 7.37 -10.90
CA PRO A 11 17.23 6.13 -11.54
C PRO A 11 15.77 5.78 -11.20
N PRO A 12 15.06 5.04 -12.07
CA PRO A 12 13.63 4.70 -11.87
C PRO A 12 13.33 4.04 -10.53
N GLU A 13 14.24 3.23 -9.98
CA GLU A 13 14.07 2.55 -8.70
C GLU A 13 13.99 3.53 -7.53
N ILE A 14 14.80 4.59 -7.57
CA ILE A 14 14.80 5.65 -6.55
C ILE A 14 13.57 6.53 -6.70
N ILE A 15 13.18 6.85 -7.95
CA ILE A 15 11.92 7.56 -8.22
C ILE A 15 10.75 6.77 -7.65
N SER A 16 10.63 5.48 -7.99
CA SER A 16 9.58 4.59 -7.48
C SER A 16 9.54 4.57 -5.95
N PHE A 17 10.71 4.50 -5.29
CA PHE A 17 10.80 4.56 -3.84
C PHE A 17 10.26 5.88 -3.26
N ILE A 18 10.65 7.03 -3.82
CA ILE A 18 10.20 8.36 -3.38
C ILE A 18 8.68 8.48 -3.52
N LEU A 19 8.15 8.07 -4.68
CA LEU A 19 6.73 8.24 -5.02
C LEU A 19 5.79 7.56 -4.02
N LYS A 20 6.18 6.42 -3.41
CA LYS A 20 5.41 5.71 -2.38
C LYS A 20 5.04 6.58 -1.17
N TYR A 21 5.88 7.56 -0.85
CA TYR A 21 5.68 8.43 0.31
C TYR A 21 4.98 9.74 -0.05
N LEU A 22 4.83 10.05 -1.34
CA LEU A 22 4.19 11.29 -1.75
C LEU A 22 2.68 11.24 -1.50
N PRO A 23 2.09 12.28 -0.88
CA PRO A 23 0.65 12.45 -0.84
C PRO A 23 0.05 12.46 -2.24
N LYS A 24 -1.25 12.15 -2.34
CA LYS A 24 -1.97 12.02 -3.61
C LYS A 24 -1.78 13.21 -4.56
N GLN A 25 -1.75 14.43 -4.03
CA GLN A 25 -1.57 15.63 -4.83
C GLN A 25 -0.14 15.74 -5.38
N GLU A 26 0.87 15.48 -4.56
CA GLU A 26 2.28 15.54 -4.99
C GLU A 26 2.64 14.42 -5.96
N LEU A 27 2.07 13.22 -5.77
CA LEU A 27 2.17 12.12 -6.74
C LEU A 27 1.57 12.49 -8.10
N LYS A 28 0.53 13.32 -8.13
CA LYS A 28 -0.03 13.82 -9.39
C LYS A 28 0.86 14.88 -10.02
N ASN A 29 1.39 15.80 -9.21
CA ASN A 29 2.27 16.87 -9.65
C ASN A 29 3.59 16.34 -10.21
N SER A 30 4.15 15.27 -9.62
CA SER A 30 5.43 14.69 -10.04
C SER A 30 5.44 14.22 -11.50
N ARG A 31 4.27 13.97 -12.09
CA ARG A 31 4.13 13.57 -13.50
C ARG A 31 4.64 14.62 -14.49
N SER A 32 4.73 15.89 -14.08
CA SER A 32 5.20 16.97 -14.95
C SER A 32 6.72 17.15 -14.96
N ILE A 33 7.49 16.35 -14.20
CA ILE A 33 8.95 16.49 -14.12
C ILE A 33 9.59 16.04 -15.43
N ASN A 34 9.46 14.75 -15.76
CA ASN A 34 9.88 14.17 -17.04
C ASN A 34 9.14 12.83 -17.29
N ASN A 35 9.41 12.20 -18.42
CA ASN A 35 8.75 10.95 -18.84
C ASN A 35 9.01 9.75 -17.90
N ILE A 36 10.16 9.69 -17.23
CA ILE A 36 10.45 8.64 -16.25
C ILE A 36 9.57 8.83 -15.02
N TRP A 37 9.52 10.05 -14.47
CA TRP A 37 8.65 10.38 -13.35
C TRP A 37 7.17 10.18 -13.67
N GLU A 38 6.73 10.56 -14.87
CA GLU A 38 5.36 10.30 -15.31
C GLU A 38 5.04 8.79 -15.31
N ARG A 39 5.92 7.98 -15.88
CA ARG A 39 5.76 6.51 -15.92
C ARG A 39 5.66 5.93 -14.52
N GLU A 40 6.63 6.23 -13.66
CA GLU A 40 6.69 5.68 -12.30
C GLU A 40 5.51 6.18 -11.44
N ALA A 41 5.11 7.44 -11.58
CA ALA A 41 3.95 8.00 -10.86
C ALA A 41 2.63 7.37 -11.30
N ASN A 42 2.48 7.03 -12.58
CA ASN A 42 1.32 6.31 -13.09
C ASN A 42 1.27 4.86 -12.59
N LEU A 43 2.43 4.19 -12.49
CA LEU A 43 2.52 2.84 -11.91
C LEU A 43 2.14 2.84 -10.42
N GLU A 44 2.69 3.77 -9.64
CA GLU A 44 2.36 3.91 -8.22
C GLU A 44 0.89 4.27 -8.01
N TRP A 45 0.36 5.21 -8.81
CA TRP A 45 -1.06 5.55 -8.77
C TRP A 45 -1.96 4.35 -9.04
N ARG A 46 -1.64 3.54 -10.06
CA ARG A 46 -2.41 2.33 -10.38
C ARG A 46 -2.43 1.37 -9.19
N LYS A 47 -1.28 1.10 -8.58
CA LYS A 47 -1.18 0.24 -7.38
C LYS A 47 -2.05 0.74 -6.24
N ARG A 48 -2.03 2.04 -5.94
CA ARG A 48 -2.88 2.64 -4.90
C ARG A 48 -4.37 2.55 -5.23
N MET A 49 -4.74 2.64 -6.50
CA MET A 49 -6.14 2.48 -6.91
C MET A 49 -6.59 1.02 -6.84
N GLU A 50 -5.75 0.07 -7.26
CA GLU A 50 -6.02 -1.37 -7.08
C GLU A 50 -6.25 -1.69 -5.61
N PHE A 51 -5.46 -1.11 -4.71
CA PHE A 51 -5.69 -1.15 -3.26
C PHE A 51 -7.07 -0.59 -2.86
N LEU A 52 -7.37 0.66 -3.23
CA LEU A 52 -8.59 1.34 -2.82
C LEU A 52 -9.88 0.67 -3.28
N PHE A 53 -9.84 0.03 -4.45
CA PHE A 53 -10.98 -0.66 -5.04
C PHE A 53 -11.06 -2.13 -4.64
N GLY A 54 -10.31 -2.57 -3.62
CA GLY A 54 -10.35 -3.94 -3.11
C GLY A 54 -9.77 -4.98 -4.08
N GLY A 55 -8.95 -4.56 -5.05
CA GLY A 55 -8.32 -5.45 -6.02
C GLY A 55 -7.19 -6.29 -5.43
N ILE A 56 -6.69 -5.94 -4.25
CA ILE A 56 -5.67 -6.71 -3.53
C ILE A 56 -6.37 -7.63 -2.52
N VAL A 57 -6.30 -8.93 -2.77
CA VAL A 57 -6.79 -9.99 -1.87
C VAL A 57 -5.63 -10.81 -1.31
N GLN A 58 -5.85 -11.51 -0.20
CA GLN A 58 -4.84 -12.33 0.47
C GLN A 58 -4.31 -13.43 -0.48
N GLY A 59 -5.19 -14.15 -1.18
CA GLY A 59 -4.79 -15.24 -2.10
C GLY A 59 -3.86 -16.25 -1.42
N ASN A 60 -2.69 -16.49 -2.02
CA ASN A 60 -1.67 -17.40 -1.49
C ASN A 60 -0.68 -16.73 -0.52
N TYR A 61 -0.82 -15.44 -0.24
CA TYR A 61 0.05 -14.75 0.69
C TYR A 61 -0.26 -15.15 2.12
N THR A 62 0.78 -15.16 2.96
CA THR A 62 0.59 -15.15 4.41
C THR A 62 -0.14 -13.88 4.85
N VAL A 63 -0.77 -13.90 6.02
CA VAL A 63 -1.48 -12.72 6.54
C VAL A 63 -0.52 -11.53 6.71
N LYS A 64 0.73 -11.79 7.16
CA LYS A 64 1.77 -10.76 7.32
C LYS A 64 2.22 -10.16 5.98
N GLU A 65 2.38 -10.97 4.93
CA GLU A 65 2.70 -10.47 3.58
C GLU A 65 1.55 -9.67 2.98
N PHE A 66 0.32 -10.18 3.09
CA PHE A 66 -0.87 -9.47 2.62
C PHE A 66 -1.01 -8.12 3.32
N TYR A 67 -0.86 -8.10 4.65
CA TYR A 67 -0.89 -6.88 5.44
C TYR A 67 0.21 -5.89 5.05
N SER A 68 1.44 -6.37 4.81
CA SER A 68 2.55 -5.51 4.39
C SER A 68 2.27 -4.84 3.05
N LYS A 69 1.68 -5.57 2.09
CA LYS A 69 1.25 -5.02 0.80
C LYS A 69 0.19 -3.93 0.95
N LEU A 70 -0.80 -4.14 1.82
CA LEU A 70 -1.81 -3.12 2.12
C LEU A 70 -1.19 -1.86 2.75
N LYS A 71 -0.26 -2.03 3.71
CA LYS A 71 0.47 -0.90 4.31
C LYS A 71 1.32 -0.14 3.29
N GLU A 72 1.98 -0.85 2.38
CA GLU A 72 2.78 -0.25 1.31
C GLU A 72 1.96 0.73 0.46
N CYS A 73 0.72 0.38 0.10
CA CYS A 73 -0.18 1.24 -0.67
C CYS A 73 -0.69 2.49 0.07
N ASN A 74 -0.48 2.57 1.40
CA ASN A 74 -0.84 3.72 2.22
C ASN A 74 0.38 4.36 2.92
N LEU A 75 1.60 4.21 2.40
CA LEU A 75 2.79 4.84 2.97
C LEU A 75 2.72 6.38 2.98
N SER A 76 1.99 6.96 2.03
CA SER A 76 1.69 8.39 1.97
C SER A 76 0.73 8.87 3.08
N LYS A 77 0.08 7.93 3.79
CA LYS A 77 -0.93 8.20 4.83
C LYS A 77 -2.12 9.04 4.34
N ASP A 78 -2.43 8.95 3.04
CA ASP A 78 -3.58 9.62 2.44
C ASP A 78 -4.91 9.03 2.93
N TYR A 79 -4.88 7.79 3.44
CA TYR A 79 -6.08 7.04 3.82
C TYR A 79 -6.15 6.75 5.32
N PRO A 80 -7.35 6.87 5.93
CA PRO A 80 -7.54 6.62 7.34
C PRO A 80 -7.45 5.13 7.69
N GLU A 81 -7.06 4.84 8.93
CA GLU A 81 -6.86 3.46 9.40
C GLU A 81 -8.13 2.59 9.30
N TRP A 82 -9.32 3.16 9.51
CA TRP A 82 -10.57 2.42 9.36
C TRP A 82 -10.77 1.87 7.94
N LEU A 83 -10.32 2.60 6.91
CA LEU A 83 -10.41 2.16 5.53
C LEU A 83 -9.46 0.99 5.28
N LEU A 84 -8.23 1.07 5.82
CA LEU A 84 -7.26 -0.03 5.75
C LEU A 84 -7.79 -1.28 6.44
N LYS A 85 -8.43 -1.13 7.60
CA LYS A 85 -9.04 -2.22 8.35
C LYS A 85 -10.17 -2.88 7.57
N ASN A 86 -11.04 -2.10 6.94
CA ASN A 86 -12.11 -2.63 6.09
C ASN A 86 -11.56 -3.40 4.88
N LEU A 87 -10.60 -2.81 4.15
CA LEU A 87 -9.99 -3.46 2.98
C LEU A 87 -9.21 -4.72 3.37
N PHE A 88 -8.53 -4.71 4.52
CA PHE A 88 -7.90 -5.92 5.08
C PHE A 88 -8.95 -7.02 5.31
N PHE A 89 -10.05 -6.71 6.01
CA PHE A 89 -11.11 -7.69 6.24
C PHE A 89 -11.73 -8.19 4.95
N GLU A 90 -12.01 -7.33 3.97
CA GLU A 90 -12.60 -7.72 2.70
C GLU A 90 -11.66 -8.61 1.87
N GLY A 91 -10.36 -8.30 1.86
CA GLY A 91 -9.37 -9.05 1.10
C GLY A 91 -8.89 -10.35 1.75
N LEU A 92 -9.14 -10.58 3.04
CA LEU A 92 -8.75 -11.81 3.73
C LEU A 92 -9.39 -13.07 3.13
N SER A 93 -8.69 -14.21 3.27
CA SER A 93 -9.23 -15.52 2.93
C SER A 93 -10.46 -15.85 3.80
N PRO A 94 -11.40 -16.69 3.31
CA PRO A 94 -12.56 -17.11 4.08
C PRO A 94 -12.19 -17.70 5.45
N GLU A 95 -11.10 -18.49 5.52
CA GLU A 95 -10.65 -19.14 6.75
C GLU A 95 -10.22 -18.11 7.81
N ASN A 96 -9.46 -17.08 7.40
CA ASN A 96 -9.01 -16.04 8.31
C ASN A 96 -10.13 -15.08 8.72
N LYS A 97 -11.09 -14.82 7.82
CA LYS A 97 -12.34 -14.12 8.17
C LYS A 97 -13.09 -14.87 9.27
N ILE A 98 -13.27 -16.18 9.14
CA ILE A 98 -13.94 -17.01 10.16
C ILE A 98 -13.19 -16.94 11.50
N LYS A 99 -11.85 -17.00 11.50
CA LYS A 99 -11.05 -16.86 12.75
C LYS A 99 -11.29 -15.52 13.44
N ILE A 100 -11.37 -14.41 12.70
CA ILE A 100 -11.68 -13.10 13.27
C ILE A 100 -13.05 -13.10 13.93
N LEU A 101 -14.07 -13.63 13.25
CA LEU A 101 -15.44 -13.70 13.77
C LEU A 101 -15.50 -14.55 15.05
N MET A 102 -14.94 -15.76 15.02
CA MET A 102 -14.95 -16.70 16.14
C MET A 102 -14.12 -16.22 17.33
N GLY A 103 -13.04 -15.48 17.08
CA GLY A 103 -12.18 -14.93 18.12
C GLY A 103 -12.61 -13.57 18.67
N GLY A 104 -13.69 -12.96 18.16
CA GLY A 104 -14.11 -11.62 18.56
C GLY A 104 -13.05 -10.54 18.29
N LEU A 105 -12.21 -10.74 17.27
CA LEU A 105 -11.04 -9.88 17.02
C LEU A 105 -11.38 -8.56 16.31
N GLN A 106 -12.67 -8.32 16.01
CA GLN A 106 -13.14 -7.18 15.21
C GLN A 106 -12.83 -5.84 15.88
N GLU A 107 -12.82 -5.80 17.21
CA GLU A 107 -12.56 -4.58 18.00
C GLU A 107 -11.06 -4.26 18.11
N LEU A 108 -10.17 -5.20 17.77
CA LEU A 108 -8.72 -5.02 17.93
C LEU A 108 -8.11 -4.10 16.88
N GLY A 109 -6.91 -3.61 17.19
CA GLY A 109 -6.08 -2.87 16.23
C GLY A 109 -5.62 -3.77 15.09
N LEU A 110 -5.35 -3.19 13.91
CA LEU A 110 -4.97 -3.97 12.72
C LEU A 110 -3.70 -4.80 12.94
N ASP A 111 -2.71 -4.22 13.61
CA ASP A 111 -1.46 -4.91 13.98
C ASP A 111 -1.71 -6.09 14.94
N GLU A 112 -2.63 -5.94 15.90
CA GLU A 112 -2.99 -7.00 16.84
C GLU A 112 -3.72 -8.15 16.15
N ILE A 113 -4.65 -7.84 15.24
CA ILE A 113 -5.38 -8.84 14.45
C ILE A 113 -4.38 -9.68 13.64
N VAL A 114 -3.43 -9.03 12.98
CA VAL A 114 -2.40 -9.71 12.16
C VAL A 114 -1.57 -10.64 13.03
N GLU A 115 -1.15 -10.22 14.22
CA GLU A 115 -0.38 -11.06 15.13
C GLU A 115 -1.20 -12.24 15.65
N ARG A 116 -2.50 -12.07 15.92
CA ARG A 116 -3.40 -13.16 16.33
C ARG A 116 -3.66 -14.18 15.22
N LEU A 117 -3.69 -13.73 13.96
CA LEU A 117 -3.90 -14.59 12.80
C LEU A 117 -2.63 -15.30 12.33
N SER A 118 -1.46 -14.77 12.68
CA SER A 118 -0.15 -15.32 12.33
C SER A 118 0.84 -15.14 13.49
N PRO A 119 0.59 -15.84 14.62
CA PRO A 119 1.46 -15.77 15.78
C PRO A 119 2.87 -16.20 15.38
N GLY A 120 3.88 -15.41 15.76
CA GLY A 120 5.27 -15.68 15.41
C GLY A 120 5.70 -17.12 15.73
N HIS A 121 6.36 -17.77 14.77
CA HIS A 121 7.32 -18.83 15.04
C HIS A 121 8.69 -18.22 15.30
#